data_AF-A0ABD5W647-F1
#
_entry.id   AF-A0ABD5W647-F1
#
_cell.length_a   1.000
_cell.length_b   1.000
_cell.length_c   1.000
_cell.angle_alpha   90.00
_cell.angle_beta   90.00
_cell.angle_gamma   90.00
#
_symmetry.space_group_name_H-M   'P 1'
#
loop_
_entity.id
_entity.type
_entity.pdbx_description
1 polymer ?
#
loop_
_entity_poly.entity_id
_entity_poly.type
_entity_poly.pdbx_seq_one_letter_code
_entity_poly.pdbx_strand_id
1 'polypeptide(L)'
;MICRLGDVVRTGETVSVATDIDPEVVAAAVRQTGETTDRRIEVDCPEPAPLHEAVGCIRPGMGLRTKTALARAARTRGLDTPYDEELQEARRDLEAISVESEPLDSQRERLADAEAAVDQARIRAAESRGRVRERADAGLETEPAESELDEALQTLTEAETDAIAARQAYERDRKRRRERRDRRERRFRLEQRVANLERNARAHLVDCLREEFCAVLPTVPGSAVTGAVTAPFEAEAVTAALALVRLGEVQAPVVLVVDRFTSAETAREYLGAPVLDV
;
A
#
# COMPACT_ATOMS: atom_id res chain seq x y z
N MET A 1 -11.98 25.13 -19.14
CA MET A 1 -10.54 24.96 -18.89
C MET A 1 -9.81 26.21 -19.33
N ILE A 2 -8.74 26.58 -18.63
CA ILE A 2 -7.79 27.62 -19.03
C ILE A 2 -6.44 26.94 -19.25
N CYS A 3 -5.84 27.11 -20.42
CA CYS A 3 -4.52 26.59 -20.76
C CYS A 3 -3.58 27.77 -21.03
N ARG A 4 -2.50 27.89 -20.26
CA ARG A 4 -1.47 28.91 -20.45
C ARG A 4 -0.26 28.25 -21.12
N LEU A 5 0.19 28.84 -22.22
CA LEU A 5 1.32 28.40 -23.04
C LEU A 5 2.31 29.58 -23.12
N GLY A 6 3.27 29.63 -22.19
CA GLY A 6 4.09 30.82 -21.98
C GLY A 6 3.22 32.06 -21.69
N ASP A 7 3.32 33.09 -22.55
CA ASP A 7 2.53 34.32 -22.42
C ASP A 7 1.12 34.24 -23.07
N VAL A 8 0.81 33.13 -23.75
CA VAL A 8 -0.47 32.96 -24.45
C VAL A 8 -1.46 32.22 -23.57
N VAL A 9 -2.60 32.84 -23.30
CA VAL A 9 -3.72 32.22 -22.57
C VAL A 9 -4.79 31.78 -23.56
N ARG A 10 -5.13 30.49 -23.57
CA ARG A 10 -6.24 29.92 -24.34
C ARG A 10 -7.32 29.44 -23.38
N THR A 11 -8.57 29.76 -23.68
CA THR A 11 -9.73 29.40 -22.84
C THR A 11 -10.77 28.70 -23.68
N GLY A 12 -11.32 27.60 -23.17
CA GLY A 12 -12.37 26.86 -23.85
C GLY A 12 -12.46 25.42 -23.39
N GLU A 13 -13.24 24.64 -24.14
CA GLU A 13 -13.34 23.18 -23.99
C GLU A 13 -12.55 22.43 -25.06
N THR A 14 -12.07 23.14 -26.08
CA THR A 14 -11.11 22.63 -27.07
C THR A 14 -9.96 23.61 -27.17
N VAL A 15 -8.73 23.12 -27.01
CA VAL A 15 -7.53 23.93 -27.18
C VAL A 15 -6.49 23.11 -27.94
N SER A 16 -6.06 23.60 -29.10
CA SER A 16 -4.88 23.06 -29.77
C SER A 16 -3.61 23.61 -29.15
N VAL A 17 -2.66 22.74 -28.85
CA VAL A 17 -1.32 23.04 -28.33
C VAL A 17 -0.33 22.94 -29.50
N ALA A 18 0.81 23.62 -29.39
CA ALA A 18 1.83 23.54 -30.43
C ALA A 18 2.49 22.15 -30.43
N THR A 19 2.80 21.65 -31.63
CA THR A 19 3.33 20.29 -31.88
C THR A 19 4.74 20.07 -31.34
N ASP A 20 5.43 21.12 -30.88
CA ASP A 20 6.77 21.07 -30.29
C ASP A 20 6.76 20.76 -28.78
N ILE A 21 5.58 20.71 -28.15
CA ILE A 21 5.42 20.36 -26.74
C ILE A 21 5.13 18.86 -26.62
N ASP A 22 5.88 18.16 -25.76
CA ASP A 22 5.65 16.75 -25.47
C ASP A 22 4.24 16.54 -24.87
N PRO A 23 3.38 15.71 -25.49
CA PRO A 23 2.05 15.39 -24.99
C PRO A 23 2.02 14.86 -23.55
N GLU A 24 3.07 14.17 -23.09
CA GLU A 24 3.15 13.72 -21.69
C GLU A 24 3.28 14.88 -20.72
N VAL A 25 4.00 15.94 -21.11
CA VAL A 25 4.15 17.16 -20.31
C VAL A 25 2.82 17.89 -20.22
N VAL A 26 2.05 17.95 -21.31
CA VAL A 26 0.68 18.47 -21.32
C VAL A 26 -0.20 17.67 -20.35
N ALA A 27 -0.17 16.35 -20.43
CA ALA A 27 -0.97 15.48 -19.56
C ALA A 27 -0.55 15.56 -18.07
N ALA A 28 0.74 15.74 -17.79
CA ALA A 28 1.23 15.98 -16.44
C ALA A 28 0.76 17.32 -15.87
N ALA A 29 0.73 18.37 -16.71
CA ALA A 29 0.19 19.69 -16.33
C ALA A 29 -1.30 19.62 -15.96
N VAL A 30 -2.10 18.85 -16.71
CA VAL A 30 -3.51 18.59 -16.37
C VAL A 30 -3.66 17.90 -15.02
N ARG A 31 -2.80 16.93 -14.72
CA ARG A 31 -2.84 16.18 -13.46
C ARG A 31 -2.19 16.90 -12.28
N GLN A 32 -1.59 18.08 -12.50
CA GLN A 32 -0.86 18.83 -11.49
C GLN A 32 0.17 17.96 -10.72
N THR A 33 0.66 16.89 -11.37
CA THR A 33 1.58 15.91 -10.77
C THR A 33 2.97 16.18 -11.32
N GLY A 34 3.76 16.89 -10.53
CA GLY A 34 5.15 17.26 -10.81
C GLY A 34 5.51 18.55 -10.07
N GLU A 35 6.74 18.67 -9.57
CA GLU A 35 7.30 20.01 -9.35
C GLU A 35 7.28 20.68 -10.72
N THR A 36 6.43 21.70 -10.91
CA THR A 36 6.28 22.51 -12.14
C THR A 36 7.61 23.19 -12.49
N THR A 37 8.56 22.39 -12.96
CA THR A 37 9.90 22.83 -13.34
C THR A 37 9.89 23.37 -14.77
N ASP A 38 8.88 23.01 -15.57
CA ASP A 38 8.64 23.61 -16.87
C ASP A 38 7.46 24.60 -16.82
N ARG A 39 7.78 25.89 -16.63
CA ARG A 39 6.80 27.00 -16.59
C ARG A 39 6.13 27.30 -17.94
N ARG A 40 6.35 26.47 -18.96
CA ARG A 40 5.85 26.67 -20.32
C ARG A 40 4.39 26.29 -20.50
N ILE A 41 3.84 25.39 -19.67
CA ILE A 41 2.43 25.01 -19.75
C ILE A 41 1.77 24.88 -18.37
N GLU A 42 0.62 25.52 -18.21
CA GLU A 42 -0.23 25.43 -17.02
C GLU A 42 -1.67 25.19 -17.45
N VAL A 43 -2.34 24.21 -16.86
CA VAL A 43 -3.74 23.88 -17.18
C VAL A 43 -4.58 23.97 -15.92
N ASP A 44 -5.52 24.91 -15.92
CA ASP A 44 -6.54 25.06 -14.89
C ASP A 44 -7.84 24.37 -15.34
N CYS A 45 -8.18 23.30 -14.63
CA CYS A 45 -9.30 22.41 -14.90
C CYS A 45 -9.80 21.71 -13.62
N PRO A 46 -10.99 21.09 -13.65
CA PRO A 46 -11.44 20.23 -12.56
C PRO A 46 -10.43 19.12 -12.24
N GLU A 47 -10.44 18.66 -10.99
CA GLU A 47 -9.55 17.58 -10.54
C GLU A 47 -9.75 16.32 -11.39
N PRO A 48 -8.67 15.77 -11.99
CA PRO A 48 -8.81 14.59 -12.85
C PRO A 48 -9.23 13.36 -12.07
N ALA A 49 -10.37 12.78 -12.46
CA ALA A 49 -10.85 11.52 -11.89
C ALA A 49 -9.87 10.36 -12.18
N PRO A 50 -9.90 9.25 -11.41
CA PRO A 50 -8.98 8.12 -11.59
C PRO A 50 -8.95 7.49 -13.00
N LEU A 51 -10.02 7.65 -13.78
CA LEU A 51 -10.04 7.24 -15.19
C LEU A 51 -8.99 7.99 -16.02
N HIS A 52 -8.78 9.29 -15.75
CA HIS A 52 -7.83 10.15 -16.47
C HIS A 52 -6.39 9.65 -16.39
N GLU A 53 -5.99 8.97 -15.31
CA GLU A 53 -4.66 8.33 -15.24
C GLU A 53 -4.45 7.32 -16.38
N ALA A 54 -5.51 6.64 -16.83
CA ALA A 54 -5.43 5.63 -17.89
C ALA A 54 -5.68 6.19 -19.30
N VAL A 55 -6.51 7.22 -19.44
CA VAL A 55 -6.98 7.73 -20.75
C VAL A 55 -6.79 9.23 -20.96
N GLY A 56 -6.17 9.94 -20.01
CA GLY A 56 -5.96 11.39 -20.07
C GLY A 56 -4.95 11.83 -21.12
N CYS A 57 -4.17 10.90 -21.68
CA CYS A 57 -3.31 11.11 -22.83
C CYS A 57 -3.45 9.94 -23.79
N ILE A 58 -4.13 10.16 -24.92
CA ILE A 58 -4.39 9.14 -25.94
C ILE A 58 -3.44 9.35 -27.10
N ARG A 59 -2.57 8.36 -27.31
CA ARG A 59 -1.54 8.38 -28.36
C ARG A 59 -1.32 6.98 -28.94
N PRO A 60 -0.77 6.88 -30.15
CA PRO A 60 -0.33 5.60 -30.70
C PRO A 60 0.71 4.93 -29.79
N GLY A 61 0.65 3.60 -29.67
CA GLY A 61 1.58 2.83 -28.85
C GLY A 61 1.37 2.95 -27.33
N MET A 62 0.31 3.63 -26.85
CA MET A 62 -0.01 3.66 -25.43
C MET A 62 -0.36 2.26 -24.88
N GLY A 63 0.04 1.98 -23.64
CA GLY A 63 -0.38 0.79 -22.91
C GLY A 63 -1.69 1.05 -22.18
N LEU A 64 -2.66 0.14 -22.29
CA LEU A 64 -3.94 0.26 -21.60
C LEU A 64 -4.37 -1.07 -20.96
N ARG A 65 -4.69 -1.02 -19.66
CA ARG A 65 -5.34 -2.13 -18.95
C ARG A 65 -6.86 -1.95 -19.04
N THR A 66 -7.46 -2.30 -20.18
CA THR A 66 -8.86 -2.01 -20.53
C THR A 66 -9.86 -2.33 -19.42
N LYS A 67 -9.78 -3.50 -18.79
CA LYS A 67 -10.68 -3.88 -17.67
C LYS A 67 -10.54 -2.95 -16.45
N THR A 68 -9.32 -2.53 -16.14
CA THR A 68 -9.09 -1.61 -15.00
C THR A 68 -9.60 -0.22 -15.32
N ALA A 69 -9.40 0.26 -16.54
CA ALA A 69 -9.92 1.54 -16.99
C ALA A 69 -11.46 1.53 -17.09
N LEU A 70 -12.09 0.43 -17.54
CA LEU A 70 -13.54 0.30 -17.57
C LEU A 70 -14.17 0.37 -16.17
N ALA A 71 -13.57 -0.30 -15.18
CA ALA A 71 -14.03 -0.17 -13.80
C ALA A 71 -13.91 1.27 -13.27
N ARG A 72 -12.86 2.02 -13.68
CA ARG A 72 -12.72 3.44 -13.33
C ARG A 72 -13.76 4.30 -14.03
N ALA A 73 -14.10 4.00 -15.29
CA ALA A 73 -15.20 4.66 -16.00
C ALA A 73 -16.55 4.44 -15.32
N ALA A 74 -16.81 3.23 -14.82
CA ALA A 74 -17.99 2.97 -14.01
C ALA A 74 -18.04 3.86 -12.76
N ARG A 75 -16.91 4.02 -12.05
CA ARG A 75 -16.83 4.92 -10.88
C ARG A 75 -17.09 6.38 -11.22
N THR A 76 -16.63 6.86 -12.37
CA THR A 76 -16.93 8.25 -12.78
C THR A 76 -18.42 8.49 -12.99
N ARG A 77 -19.19 7.46 -13.33
CA ARG A 77 -20.66 7.49 -13.43
C ARG A 77 -21.38 7.27 -12.10
N GLY A 78 -20.65 7.22 -10.98
CA GLY A 78 -21.21 6.96 -9.66
C GLY A 78 -21.71 5.54 -9.45
N LEU A 79 -21.22 4.55 -10.21
CA LEU A 79 -21.56 3.14 -9.97
C LEU A 79 -20.84 2.63 -8.72
N ASP A 80 -21.62 2.07 -7.80
CA ASP A 80 -21.15 1.39 -6.61
C ASP A 80 -21.13 -0.13 -6.78
N THR A 81 -20.51 -0.82 -5.83
CA THR A 81 -20.46 -2.28 -5.78
C THR A 81 -20.96 -2.80 -4.45
N PRO A 82 -21.49 -4.02 -4.39
CA PRO A 82 -21.89 -4.63 -3.12
C PRO A 82 -20.71 -4.88 -2.17
N TYR A 83 -19.47 -4.70 -2.64
CA TYR A 83 -18.25 -4.89 -1.86
C TYR A 83 -17.72 -3.58 -1.25
N ASP A 84 -18.33 -2.44 -1.54
CA ASP A 84 -17.76 -1.13 -1.18
C ASP A 84 -17.77 -0.88 0.32
N GLU A 85 -18.87 -1.19 1.00
CA GLU A 85 -18.98 -1.07 2.45
C GLU A 85 -17.98 -1.99 3.16
N GLU A 86 -17.90 -3.25 2.72
CA GLU A 86 -16.97 -4.24 3.27
C GLU A 86 -15.51 -3.85 3.01
N LEU A 87 -15.22 -3.26 1.84
CA LEU A 87 -13.89 -2.76 1.50
C LEU A 87 -13.49 -1.57 2.38
N GLN A 88 -14.41 -0.63 2.62
CA GLN A 88 -14.18 0.49 3.52
C GLN A 88 -13.96 0.02 4.96
N GLU A 89 -14.74 -0.95 5.44
CA GLU A 89 -14.54 -1.56 6.76
C GLU A 89 -13.18 -2.25 6.85
N ALA A 90 -12.83 -3.11 5.89
CA ALA A 90 -11.56 -3.83 5.88
C ALA A 90 -10.34 -2.89 5.84
N ARG A 91 -10.43 -1.75 5.13
CA ARG A 91 -9.39 -0.73 5.11
C ARG A 91 -9.26 -0.01 6.46
N ARG A 92 -10.37 0.38 7.08
CA ARG A 92 -10.36 0.96 8.45
C ARG A 92 -9.76 -0.01 9.46
N ASP A 93 -10.14 -1.28 9.38
CA ASP A 93 -9.60 -2.34 10.22
C ASP A 93 -8.10 -2.54 10.03
N LEU A 94 -7.62 -2.40 8.79
CA LEU A 94 -6.20 -2.51 8.46
C LEU A 94 -5.40 -1.32 9.01
N GLU A 95 -5.92 -0.10 8.85
CA GLU A 95 -5.32 1.13 9.36
C GLU A 95 -5.21 1.14 10.90
N ALA A 96 -6.19 0.54 11.59
CA ALA A 96 -6.16 0.38 13.04
C ALA A 96 -5.03 -0.54 13.56
N ILE A 97 -4.40 -1.34 12.69
CA ILE A 97 -3.31 -2.24 13.08
C ILE A 97 -1.93 -1.58 12.94
N SER A 98 -1.42 -1.01 14.04
CA SER A 98 -0.03 -0.61 14.20
C SER A 98 0.91 -1.78 14.55
N VAL A 99 1.82 -2.18 13.68
CA VAL A 99 2.80 -3.23 13.99
C VAL A 99 4.13 -2.58 14.37
N GLU A 100 4.63 -2.86 15.57
CA GLU A 100 5.97 -2.45 15.99
C GLU A 100 7.04 -3.04 15.06
N SER A 101 7.90 -2.17 14.52
CA SER A 101 8.92 -2.51 13.53
C SER A 101 10.19 -3.09 14.18
N GLU A 102 10.51 -2.70 15.41
CA GLU A 102 11.79 -3.04 16.03
C GLU A 102 11.94 -4.54 16.38
N PRO A 103 13.13 -5.12 16.16
CA PRO A 103 13.45 -6.45 16.64
C PRO A 103 13.50 -6.46 18.17
N LEU A 104 13.13 -7.60 18.77
CA LEU A 104 13.13 -7.77 20.21
C LEU A 104 14.39 -8.52 20.63
N ASP A 105 15.19 -7.93 21.50
CA ASP A 105 16.38 -8.59 22.04
C ASP A 105 16.00 -9.85 22.79
N SER A 106 16.76 -10.92 22.55
CA SER A 106 16.49 -12.23 23.14
C SER A 106 16.92 -12.27 24.61
N GLN A 107 15.95 -12.23 25.52
CA GLN A 107 16.18 -12.41 26.96
C GLN A 107 16.54 -13.86 27.35
N ARG A 108 16.52 -14.80 26.39
CA ARG A 108 16.77 -16.23 26.64
C ARG A 108 18.17 -16.51 27.17
N GLU A 109 19.18 -15.82 26.63
CA GLU A 109 20.58 -16.01 27.03
C GLU A 109 20.80 -15.53 28.47
N ARG A 110 20.33 -14.31 28.78
CA ARG A 110 20.36 -13.77 30.14
C ARG A 110 19.67 -14.67 31.18
N LEU A 111 18.55 -15.30 30.82
CA LEU A 111 17.89 -16.26 31.70
C LEU A 111 18.77 -17.49 31.95
N ALA A 112 19.38 -18.04 30.90
CA ALA A 112 20.27 -19.19 31.03
C ALA A 112 21.50 -18.87 31.90
N ASP A 113 22.09 -17.69 31.72
CA ASP A 113 23.23 -17.22 32.53
C ASP A 113 22.84 -17.05 34.00
N ALA A 114 21.67 -16.45 34.27
CA ALA A 114 21.19 -16.26 35.64
C ALA A 114 20.84 -17.60 36.32
N GLU A 115 20.23 -18.55 35.62
CA GLU A 115 19.97 -19.90 36.13
C GLU A 115 21.28 -20.64 36.44
N ALA A 116 22.28 -20.54 35.56
CA ALA A 116 23.60 -21.12 35.80
C ALA A 116 24.30 -20.48 37.01
N ALA A 117 24.15 -19.17 37.24
CA ALA A 117 24.70 -18.48 38.40
C ALA A 117 24.06 -18.98 39.72
N VAL A 118 22.76 -19.25 39.74
CA VAL A 118 22.07 -19.86 40.89
C VAL A 118 22.65 -21.24 41.18
N ASP A 119 22.81 -22.09 40.17
CA ASP A 119 23.35 -23.44 40.34
C ASP A 119 24.76 -23.40 40.96
N GLN A 120 25.61 -22.49 40.47
CA GLN A 120 26.95 -22.28 41.03
C GLN A 120 26.93 -21.75 42.46
N ALA A 121 25.99 -20.86 42.80
CA ALA A 121 25.86 -20.35 44.16
C ALA A 121 25.34 -21.43 45.14
N ARG A 122 24.45 -22.31 44.69
CA ARG A 122 23.95 -23.45 45.48
C ARG A 122 25.07 -24.44 45.80
N ILE A 123 25.92 -24.76 44.81
CA ILE A 123 27.10 -25.61 45.01
C ILE A 123 28.00 -25.01 46.09
N ARG A 124 28.35 -23.73 45.97
CA ARG A 124 29.20 -23.01 46.95
C ARG A 124 28.60 -22.99 48.35
N ALA A 125 27.30 -22.70 48.50
CA ALA A 125 26.63 -22.70 49.79
C ALA A 125 26.62 -24.10 50.44
N ALA A 126 26.45 -25.15 49.65
CA ALA A 126 26.52 -26.54 50.14
C ALA A 126 27.94 -26.91 50.59
N GLU A 127 28.97 -26.52 49.84
CA GLU A 127 30.37 -26.72 50.22
C GLU A 127 30.75 -25.97 51.50
N SER A 128 30.36 -24.69 51.64
CA SER A 128 30.59 -23.92 52.87
C SER A 128 29.87 -24.53 54.07
N ARG A 129 28.64 -25.01 53.88
CA ARG A 129 27.89 -25.71 54.95
C ARG A 129 28.56 -27.03 55.35
N GLY A 130 29.11 -27.76 54.39
CA GLY A 130 29.92 -28.95 54.64
C GLY A 130 31.13 -28.64 55.51
N ARG A 131 31.89 -27.58 55.17
CA ARG A 131 33.07 -27.13 55.91
C ARG A 131 32.76 -26.71 57.35
N VAL A 132 31.64 -26.02 57.59
CA VAL A 132 31.19 -25.68 58.95
C VAL A 132 30.96 -26.95 59.77
N ARG A 133 30.24 -27.94 59.21
CA ARG A 133 29.95 -29.20 59.89
C ARG A 133 31.22 -29.98 60.20
N GLU A 134 32.14 -30.11 59.24
CA GLU A 134 33.41 -30.82 59.43
C GLU A 134 34.26 -30.21 60.57
N ARG A 135 34.32 -28.87 60.65
CA ARG A 135 35.04 -28.18 61.73
C ARG A 135 34.37 -28.39 63.10
N ALA A 136 33.05 -28.31 63.15
CA ALA A 136 32.29 -28.56 64.37
C ALA A 136 32.49 -30.00 64.87
N ASP A 137 32.44 -30.99 63.97
CA ASP A 137 32.65 -32.41 64.29
C ASP A 137 34.08 -32.69 64.79
N ALA A 138 35.07 -31.94 64.28
CA ALA A 138 36.46 -32.00 64.73
C ALA A 138 36.76 -31.20 66.00
N GLY A 139 35.78 -30.47 66.56
CA GLY A 139 35.96 -29.60 67.73
C GLY A 139 36.85 -28.37 67.47
N LEU A 140 36.91 -27.91 66.22
CA LEU A 140 37.68 -26.74 65.80
C LEU A 140 36.81 -25.46 65.83
N GLU A 141 37.46 -24.30 65.81
CA GLU A 141 36.77 -23.00 65.69
C GLU A 141 35.98 -22.90 64.37
N THR A 142 34.69 -22.55 64.47
CA THR A 142 33.76 -22.52 63.32
C THR A 142 33.54 -21.12 62.73
N GLU A 143 33.78 -20.05 63.50
CA GLU A 143 33.52 -18.65 63.10
C GLU A 143 34.01 -18.28 61.68
N PRO A 144 35.24 -18.65 61.25
CA PRO A 144 35.68 -18.36 59.88
C PRO A 144 34.86 -19.10 58.81
N ALA A 145 34.47 -20.36 59.07
CA ALA A 145 33.66 -21.15 58.13
C ALA A 145 32.19 -20.69 58.11
N GLU A 146 31.68 -20.20 59.23
CA GLU A 146 30.35 -19.60 59.34
C GLU A 146 30.28 -18.30 58.53
N SER A 147 31.32 -17.46 58.59
CA SER A 147 31.42 -16.25 57.76
C SER A 147 31.41 -16.57 56.26
N GLU A 148 32.18 -17.58 55.83
CA GLU A 148 32.17 -18.07 54.44
C GLU A 148 30.81 -18.64 54.00
N LEU A 149 30.07 -19.25 54.92
CA LEU A 149 28.71 -19.74 54.66
C LEU A 149 27.73 -18.59 54.50
N ASP A 150 27.80 -17.57 55.36
CA ASP A 150 26.95 -16.38 55.27
C ASP A 150 27.16 -15.64 53.94
N GLU A 151 28.41 -15.44 53.52
CA GLU A 151 28.73 -14.86 52.21
C GLU A 151 28.18 -15.69 51.04
N ALA A 152 28.29 -17.02 51.12
CA ALA A 152 27.77 -17.93 50.10
C ALA A 152 26.24 -17.91 50.04
N LEU A 153 25.56 -17.83 51.19
CA LEU A 153 24.10 -17.70 51.27
C LEU A 153 23.61 -16.34 50.77
N GLN A 154 24.35 -15.26 51.03
CA GLN A 154 24.07 -13.95 50.46
C GLN A 154 24.17 -14.00 48.94
N THR A 155 25.28 -14.52 48.40
CA THR A 155 25.49 -14.69 46.95
C THR A 155 24.37 -15.51 46.30
N LEU A 156 23.92 -16.59 46.97
CA LEU A 156 22.81 -17.40 46.50
C LEU A 156 21.51 -16.59 46.43
N THR A 157 21.21 -15.80 47.46
CA THR A 157 19.99 -14.98 47.51
C THR A 157 19.98 -13.93 46.39
N GLU A 158 21.13 -13.30 46.14
CA GLU A 158 21.31 -12.35 45.02
C GLU A 158 21.10 -13.04 43.67
N ALA A 159 21.76 -14.18 43.43
CA ALA A 159 21.61 -14.96 42.21
C ALA A 159 20.16 -15.44 41.98
N GLU A 160 19.47 -15.90 43.03
CA GLU A 160 18.06 -16.31 42.94
C GLU A 160 17.15 -15.14 42.58
N THR A 161 17.43 -13.96 43.13
CA THR A 161 16.70 -12.72 42.79
C THR A 161 16.91 -12.35 41.32
N ASP A 162 18.15 -12.39 40.84
CA ASP A 162 18.49 -12.12 39.44
C ASP A 162 17.84 -13.12 38.48
N ALA A 163 17.83 -14.41 38.81
CA ALA A 163 17.16 -15.44 38.01
C ALA A 163 15.65 -15.22 37.93
N ILE A 164 15.00 -14.81 39.03
CA ILE A 164 13.58 -14.44 39.02
C ILE A 164 13.34 -13.26 38.08
N ALA A 165 14.16 -12.20 38.17
CA ALA A 165 14.05 -11.03 37.31
C ALA A 165 14.26 -11.37 35.82
N ALA A 166 15.28 -12.18 35.51
CA ALA A 166 15.57 -12.65 34.17
C ALA A 166 14.41 -13.48 33.59
N ARG A 167 13.79 -14.35 34.40
CA ARG A 167 12.64 -15.17 34.00
C ARG A 167 11.43 -14.31 33.67
N GLN A 168 11.11 -13.35 34.53
CA GLN A 168 10.02 -12.40 34.28
C GLN A 168 10.27 -11.55 33.02
N ALA A 169 11.52 -11.14 32.76
CA ALA A 169 11.87 -10.44 31.52
C ALA A 169 11.67 -11.32 30.29
N TYR A 170 12.09 -12.58 30.34
CA TYR A 170 11.92 -13.55 29.26
C TYR A 170 10.45 -13.86 28.97
N GLU A 171 9.62 -14.05 29.99
CA GLU A 171 8.18 -14.30 29.80
C GLU A 171 7.48 -13.10 29.16
N ARG A 172 7.82 -11.87 29.57
CA ARG A 172 7.32 -10.64 28.95
C ARG A 172 7.74 -10.51 27.49
N ASP A 173 9.00 -10.75 27.18
CA ASP A 173 9.50 -10.75 25.79
C ASP A 173 8.79 -11.82 24.94
N ARG A 174 8.67 -13.05 25.46
CA ARG A 174 7.96 -14.14 24.77
C ARG A 174 6.50 -13.78 24.48
N LYS A 175 5.80 -13.15 25.43
CA LYS A 175 4.42 -12.68 25.24
C LYS A 175 4.35 -11.60 24.16
N ARG A 176 5.19 -10.57 24.25
CA ARG A 176 5.25 -9.48 23.25
C ARG A 176 5.57 -10.01 21.84
N ARG A 177 6.48 -10.98 21.71
CA ARG A 177 6.79 -11.66 20.43
C ARG A 177 5.57 -12.36 19.83
N ARG A 178 4.78 -13.05 20.65
CA ARG A 178 3.53 -13.71 20.22
C ARG A 178 2.51 -12.69 19.76
N GLU A 179 2.23 -11.68 20.59
CA GLU A 179 1.28 -10.61 20.25
C GLU A 179 1.67 -9.88 18.96
N ARG A 180 2.96 -9.59 18.77
CA ARG A 180 3.48 -8.99 17.54
C ARG A 180 3.28 -9.90 16.33
N ARG A 181 3.50 -11.21 16.47
CA ARG A 181 3.26 -12.19 15.41
C ARG A 181 1.77 -12.25 15.06
N ASP A 182 0.90 -12.37 16.06
CA ASP A 182 -0.54 -12.46 15.86
C ASP A 182 -1.08 -11.19 15.19
N ARG A 183 -0.56 -10.03 15.58
CA ARG A 183 -0.89 -8.73 14.96
C ARG A 183 -0.45 -8.66 13.49
N ARG A 184 0.75 -9.14 13.16
CA ARG A 184 1.23 -9.26 11.77
C ARG A 184 0.37 -10.20 10.95
N GLU A 185 0.00 -11.34 11.52
CA GLU A 185 -0.86 -12.31 10.85
C GLU A 185 -2.26 -11.74 10.59
N ARG A 186 -2.86 -11.05 11.58
CA ARG A 186 -4.13 -10.33 11.39
C ARG A 186 -4.03 -9.30 10.28
N ARG A 187 -2.96 -8.48 10.27
CA ARG A 187 -2.70 -7.49 9.23
C ARG A 187 -2.64 -8.13 7.84
N PHE A 188 -1.85 -9.18 7.68
CA PHE A 188 -1.68 -9.88 6.40
C PHE A 188 -3.01 -10.45 5.88
N ARG A 189 -3.84 -11.03 6.76
CA ARG A 189 -5.17 -11.52 6.39
C ARG A 189 -6.09 -10.39 5.92
N LEU A 190 -6.04 -9.22 6.56
CA LEU A 190 -6.81 -8.04 6.14
C LEU A 190 -6.30 -7.48 4.81
N GLU A 191 -4.99 -7.38 4.59
CA GLU A 191 -4.40 -6.97 3.31
C GLU A 191 -4.87 -7.89 2.17
N GLN A 192 -4.90 -9.21 2.40
CA GLN A 192 -5.45 -10.16 1.44
C GLN A 192 -6.95 -9.97 1.21
N ARG A 193 -7.74 -9.74 2.27
CA ARG A 193 -9.18 -9.48 2.16
C ARG A 193 -9.45 -8.22 1.33
N VAL A 194 -8.75 -7.12 1.62
CA VAL A 194 -8.81 -5.87 0.85
C VAL A 194 -8.50 -6.13 -0.62
N ALA A 195 -7.39 -6.82 -0.92
CA ALA A 195 -7.02 -7.14 -2.29
C ALA A 195 -8.06 -8.00 -3.03
N ASN A 196 -8.70 -8.94 -2.34
CA ASN A 196 -9.78 -9.75 -2.91
C ASN A 196 -11.04 -8.94 -3.16
N LEU A 197 -11.46 -8.11 -2.20
CA LEU A 197 -12.62 -7.22 -2.34
C LEU A 197 -12.42 -6.23 -3.49
N GLU A 198 -11.23 -5.64 -3.64
CA GLU A 198 -10.91 -4.75 -4.77
C GLU A 198 -10.98 -5.47 -6.12
N ARG A 199 -10.53 -6.74 -6.19
CA ARG A 199 -10.66 -7.54 -7.42
C ARG A 199 -12.13 -7.82 -7.74
N ASN A 200 -12.92 -8.17 -6.75
CA ASN A 200 -14.35 -8.46 -6.91
C ASN A 200 -15.13 -7.20 -7.31
N ALA A 201 -14.89 -6.07 -6.64
CA ALA A 201 -15.46 -4.77 -7.00
C ALA A 201 -15.13 -4.39 -8.45
N ARG A 202 -13.85 -4.55 -8.85
CA ARG A 202 -13.43 -4.28 -10.22
C ARG A 202 -14.13 -5.19 -11.23
N ALA A 203 -14.23 -6.50 -10.95
CA ALA A 203 -14.90 -7.44 -11.82
C ALA A 203 -16.40 -7.09 -11.98
N HIS A 204 -17.07 -6.76 -10.87
CA HIS A 204 -18.47 -6.34 -10.87
C HIS A 204 -18.71 -5.12 -11.77
N LEU A 205 -17.90 -4.06 -11.60
CA LEU A 205 -18.02 -2.84 -12.42
C LEU A 205 -17.75 -3.10 -13.90
N VAL A 206 -16.78 -3.97 -14.21
CA VAL A 206 -16.50 -4.38 -15.59
C VAL A 206 -17.69 -5.10 -16.19
N ASP A 207 -18.31 -6.02 -15.44
CA ASP A 207 -19.47 -6.77 -15.91
C ASP A 207 -20.69 -5.83 -16.13
N CYS A 208 -20.91 -4.86 -15.24
CA CYS A 208 -21.99 -3.86 -15.39
C CYS A 208 -21.87 -3.05 -16.68
N LEU A 209 -20.66 -2.61 -17.07
CA LEU A 209 -20.44 -1.80 -18.27
C LEU A 209 -20.04 -2.60 -19.51
N ARG A 210 -19.97 -3.94 -19.42
CA ARG A 210 -19.44 -4.76 -20.51
C ARG A 210 -20.24 -4.61 -21.80
N GLU A 211 -21.56 -4.66 -21.70
CA GLU A 211 -22.45 -4.60 -22.86
C GLU A 211 -22.41 -3.22 -23.53
N GLU A 212 -22.46 -2.15 -22.72
CA GLU A 212 -22.29 -0.78 -23.21
C GLU A 212 -20.93 -0.58 -23.89
N PHE A 213 -19.85 -1.13 -23.31
CA PHE A 213 -18.53 -1.08 -23.91
C PHE A 213 -18.46 -1.80 -25.26
N CYS A 214 -19.03 -3.00 -25.36
CA CYS A 214 -19.15 -3.71 -26.63
C CYS A 214 -19.94 -2.90 -27.68
N ALA A 215 -20.99 -2.18 -27.27
CA ALA A 215 -21.81 -1.37 -28.17
C ALA A 215 -21.10 -0.11 -28.67
N VAL A 216 -20.23 0.51 -27.86
CA VAL A 216 -19.49 1.72 -28.23
C VAL A 216 -18.29 1.42 -29.14
N LEU A 217 -17.61 0.28 -28.98
CA LEU A 217 -16.40 -0.05 -29.74
C LEU A 217 -16.53 0.08 -31.29
N PRO A 218 -17.62 -0.36 -31.94
CA PRO A 218 -17.79 -0.20 -33.39
C PRO A 218 -18.05 1.25 -33.83
N THR A 219 -18.49 2.11 -32.90
CA THR A 219 -18.80 3.52 -33.19
C THR A 219 -17.59 4.44 -33.10
N VAL A 220 -16.48 3.95 -32.54
CA VAL A 220 -15.24 4.73 -32.37
C VAL A 220 -14.64 5.04 -33.75
N PRO A 221 -14.33 6.32 -34.05
CA PRO A 221 -13.67 6.68 -35.30
C PRO A 221 -12.35 5.94 -35.50
N GLY A 222 -12.21 5.32 -36.68
CA GLY A 222 -11.03 4.52 -37.03
C GLY A 222 -10.98 3.12 -36.40
N SER A 223 -12.06 2.67 -35.77
CA SER A 223 -12.18 1.30 -35.26
C SER A 223 -12.17 0.29 -36.40
N ALA A 224 -11.35 -0.75 -36.26
CA ALA A 224 -11.38 -1.93 -37.13
C ALA A 224 -12.48 -2.94 -36.73
N VAL A 225 -13.19 -2.69 -35.63
CA VAL A 225 -14.21 -3.59 -35.09
C VAL A 225 -15.52 -3.37 -35.85
N THR A 226 -15.89 -4.33 -36.69
CA THR A 226 -17.16 -4.32 -37.44
C THR A 226 -18.09 -5.43 -36.96
N GLY A 227 -19.33 -5.10 -36.61
CA GLY A 227 -20.34 -6.08 -36.18
C GLY A 227 -20.22 -6.50 -34.71
N ALA A 228 -20.59 -7.74 -34.40
CA ALA A 228 -20.63 -8.24 -33.03
C ALA A 228 -19.22 -8.41 -32.44
N VAL A 229 -18.98 -7.82 -31.27
CA VAL A 229 -17.66 -7.84 -30.60
C VAL A 229 -17.49 -9.12 -29.77
N THR A 230 -16.62 -10.02 -30.22
CA THR A 230 -16.35 -11.30 -29.53
C THR A 230 -15.30 -11.18 -28.42
N ALA A 231 -14.28 -10.33 -28.63
CA ALA A 231 -13.18 -10.09 -27.69
C ALA A 231 -13.01 -8.57 -27.42
N PRO A 232 -13.94 -7.93 -26.70
CA PRO A 232 -13.94 -6.47 -26.52
C PRO A 232 -12.68 -5.93 -25.82
N PHE A 233 -12.06 -6.74 -24.98
CA PHE A 233 -10.86 -6.35 -24.22
C PHE A 233 -9.55 -6.53 -25.00
N GLU A 234 -9.60 -7.07 -26.21
CA GLU A 234 -8.46 -7.20 -27.12
C GLU A 234 -8.43 -6.08 -28.18
N ALA A 235 -9.37 -5.14 -28.11
CA ALA A 235 -9.38 -3.96 -28.98
C ALA A 235 -8.09 -3.15 -28.82
N GLU A 236 -7.67 -2.51 -29.93
CA GLU A 236 -6.53 -1.60 -29.95
C GLU A 236 -6.64 -0.54 -28.83
N ALA A 237 -5.53 -0.27 -28.13
CA ALA A 237 -5.52 0.59 -26.95
C ALA A 237 -6.12 1.99 -27.20
N VAL A 238 -5.86 2.60 -28.36
CA VAL A 238 -6.44 3.91 -28.74
C VAL A 238 -7.97 3.81 -28.87
N THR A 239 -8.46 2.80 -29.59
CA THR A 239 -9.89 2.57 -29.78
C THR A 239 -10.60 2.32 -28.44
N ALA A 240 -10.00 1.48 -27.59
CA ALA A 240 -10.50 1.21 -26.26
C ALA A 240 -10.48 2.47 -25.37
N ALA A 241 -9.41 3.27 -25.42
CA ALA A 241 -9.32 4.52 -24.65
C ALA A 241 -10.40 5.53 -25.05
N LEU A 242 -10.62 5.74 -26.35
CA LEU A 242 -11.68 6.63 -26.86
C LEU A 242 -13.08 6.15 -26.46
N ALA A 243 -13.35 4.84 -26.54
CA ALA A 243 -14.60 4.26 -26.06
C ALA A 243 -14.79 4.46 -24.54
N LEU A 244 -13.71 4.34 -23.75
CA LEU A 244 -13.75 4.52 -22.31
C LEU A 244 -13.99 5.96 -21.88
N VAL A 245 -13.37 6.94 -22.57
CA VAL A 245 -13.66 8.36 -22.33
C VAL A 245 -15.12 8.65 -22.63
N ARG A 246 -15.65 8.13 -23.76
CA ARG A 246 -17.07 8.28 -24.13
C ARG A 246 -18.02 7.71 -23.08
N LEU A 247 -17.68 6.57 -22.48
CA LEU A 247 -18.50 5.88 -21.49
C LEU A 247 -18.35 6.44 -20.08
N GLY A 248 -17.22 7.07 -19.77
CA GLY A 248 -16.97 7.66 -18.47
C GLY A 248 -17.44 9.12 -18.41
N GLU A 249 -17.44 9.67 -17.19
CA GLU A 249 -17.64 11.10 -16.97
C GLU A 249 -16.26 11.74 -16.72
N VAL A 250 -15.68 12.32 -17.77
CA VAL A 250 -14.34 12.92 -17.72
C VAL A 250 -14.45 14.44 -17.85
N GLN A 251 -14.24 15.14 -16.74
CA GLN A 251 -14.32 16.61 -16.70
C GLN A 251 -12.96 17.29 -16.92
N ALA A 252 -11.87 16.58 -16.60
CA ALA A 252 -10.52 17.04 -16.90
C ALA A 252 -10.23 16.87 -18.41
N PRO A 253 -9.46 17.76 -19.02
CA PRO A 253 -9.14 17.69 -20.43
C PRO A 253 -8.36 16.43 -20.81
N VAL A 254 -8.73 15.82 -21.93
CA VAL A 254 -8.06 14.68 -22.53
C VAL A 254 -7.09 15.17 -23.61
N VAL A 255 -5.82 14.80 -23.48
CA VAL A 255 -4.78 15.08 -24.47
C VAL A 255 -4.89 14.06 -25.60
N LEU A 256 -5.08 14.52 -26.84
CA LEU A 256 -5.19 13.69 -28.03
C LEU A 256 -4.00 13.93 -28.96
N VAL A 257 -3.36 12.84 -29.37
CA VAL A 257 -2.24 12.81 -30.33
C VAL A 257 -2.57 11.80 -31.43
N VAL A 258 -3.82 11.79 -31.88
CA VAL A 258 -4.35 10.76 -32.79
C VAL A 258 -5.17 11.39 -33.91
N ASP A 259 -4.84 11.00 -35.14
CA ASP A 259 -5.56 11.43 -36.35
C ASP A 259 -6.84 10.60 -36.55
N ARG A 260 -7.71 10.57 -35.54
CA ARG A 260 -9.01 9.86 -35.57
C ARG A 260 -10.18 10.81 -35.79
N PHE A 261 -9.98 12.10 -35.56
CA PHE A 261 -11.00 13.13 -35.68
C PHE A 261 -10.53 14.19 -36.68
N THR A 262 -11.47 14.79 -37.40
CA THR A 262 -11.19 15.88 -38.35
C THR A 262 -10.87 17.20 -37.66
N SER A 263 -11.28 17.37 -36.39
CA SER A 263 -10.99 18.53 -35.57
C SER A 263 -11.11 18.21 -34.08
N ALA A 264 -10.50 19.04 -33.24
CA ALA A 264 -10.65 18.97 -31.77
C ALA A 264 -12.11 19.13 -31.32
N GLU A 265 -12.94 19.87 -32.08
CA GLU A 265 -14.36 20.06 -31.78
C GLU A 265 -15.17 18.78 -32.02
N THR A 266 -14.91 18.09 -33.13
CA THR A 266 -15.50 16.77 -33.40
C THR A 266 -15.07 15.74 -32.35
N ALA A 267 -13.81 15.82 -31.90
CA ALA A 267 -13.32 14.97 -30.82
C ALA A 267 -14.05 15.23 -29.50
N ARG A 268 -14.23 16.50 -29.12
CA ARG A 268 -15.00 16.89 -27.91
C ARG A 268 -16.45 16.42 -28.00
N GLU A 269 -17.12 16.65 -29.13
CA GLU A 269 -18.52 16.27 -29.31
C GLU A 269 -18.71 14.76 -29.17
N TYR A 270 -17.81 13.98 -29.77
CA TYR A 270 -17.83 12.53 -29.61
C TYR A 270 -17.50 12.13 -28.16
N LEU A 271 -16.39 12.59 -27.60
CA LEU A 271 -15.90 12.14 -26.30
C LEU A 271 -16.76 12.63 -25.12
N GLY A 272 -17.47 13.75 -25.27
CA GLY A 272 -18.20 14.39 -24.19
C GLY A 272 -17.29 14.98 -23.10
N ALA A 273 -16.02 15.25 -23.43
CA ALA A 273 -15.00 15.74 -22.49
C ALA A 273 -14.19 16.88 -23.15
N PRO A 274 -13.59 17.79 -22.35
CA PRO A 274 -12.70 18.80 -22.91
C PRO A 274 -11.48 18.15 -23.58
N VAL A 275 -10.99 18.74 -24.67
CA VAL A 275 -9.92 18.18 -25.50
C VAL A 275 -8.74 19.14 -25.61
N LEU A 276 -7.54 18.60 -25.39
CA LEU A 276 -6.27 19.22 -25.77
C LEU A 276 -5.70 18.46 -26.97
N ASP A 277 -5.64 19.13 -28.11
CA ASP A 277 -5.15 18.55 -29.37
C ASP A 277 -3.67 18.94 -29.53
N VAL A 278 -2.78 17.96 -29.69
CA VAL A 278 -1.30 18.16 -29.71
C VAL A 278 -0.68 17.59 -30.97
#